data_AF-A0A6J2RZZ3-F1
#
_entry.id   AF-A0A6J2RZZ3-F1
#
_cell.length_a   1.000
_cell.length_b   1.000
_cell.length_c   1.000
_cell.angle_alpha   90.00
_cell.angle_beta   90.00
_cell.angle_gamma   90.00
#
_symmetry.space_group_name_H-M   'P 1'
#
loop_
_entity.id
_entity.type
_entity.pdbx_description
1 polymer ?
#
loop_
_entity_poly.entity_id
_entity_poly.type
_entity_poly.pdbx_seq_one_letter_code
_entity_poly.pdbx_strand_id
1 'polypeptide(L)'
;MKSDVEELMPRLLPVEFVAGAEDLELNGPPRNPREYLRQVQLEASLCPEVVVAQIDPKKLKKKQTINASVAGCHAAPVGFSPSLNWQQHQVSTFSDVRQSITKNRNHWSCHTLDDNVLMPKLTDEEGWKRFCFGETVYLGTSHTDDAEPVPALDYSKVGFPPFLSIVSRLNQSTVLMVLEILICWFEENDFVPQLGRWLYALLACLEKPLLPEAHSCIRQLARRSAQLRSSLESQEDEKLPALNLLICLVARYFEQNDLADQPESTGED
;
A
#
# COMPACT_ATOMS: atom_id res chain seq x y z
N MET A 1 -15.45 23.51 -31.48
CA MET A 1 -14.71 23.10 -30.28
C MET A 1 -14.79 24.26 -29.32
N LYS A 2 -15.45 24.10 -28.16
CA LYS A 2 -15.37 25.09 -27.08
C LYS A 2 -13.90 25.13 -26.65
N SER A 3 -13.31 26.33 -26.54
CA SER A 3 -11.94 26.46 -26.03
C SER A 3 -11.90 25.97 -24.59
N ASP A 4 -10.84 25.28 -24.15
CA ASP A 4 -10.66 24.75 -22.78
C ASP A 4 -10.89 25.82 -21.68
N VAL A 5 -10.71 27.10 -22.04
CA VAL A 5 -11.00 28.27 -21.19
C VAL A 5 -12.48 28.41 -20.82
N GLU A 6 -13.40 28.02 -21.70
CA GLU A 6 -14.85 28.06 -21.44
C GLU A 6 -15.32 26.95 -20.50
N GLU A 7 -14.50 25.91 -20.28
CA GLU A 7 -14.79 24.84 -19.33
C GLU A 7 -14.37 25.23 -17.90
N LEU A 8 -13.20 25.86 -17.76
CA LEU A 8 -12.70 26.32 -16.45
C LEU A 8 -13.40 27.60 -15.96
N MET A 9 -13.78 28.49 -16.88
CA MET A 9 -14.53 29.72 -16.58
C MET A 9 -15.70 29.88 -17.55
N PRO A 10 -16.82 29.17 -17.31
CA PRO A 10 -17.97 29.22 -18.21
C PRO A 10 -18.61 30.61 -18.21
N ARG A 11 -18.97 31.08 -19.42
CA ARG A 11 -19.71 32.33 -19.60
C ARG A 11 -21.13 32.16 -19.10
N LEU A 12 -21.47 32.80 -17.99
CA LEU A 12 -22.81 32.74 -17.37
C LEU A 12 -23.77 33.82 -17.88
N LEU A 13 -23.25 34.88 -18.50
CA LEU A 13 -24.03 35.99 -19.01
C LEU A 13 -24.06 35.97 -20.54
N PRO A 14 -25.24 36.17 -21.16
CA PRO A 14 -25.36 36.19 -22.60
C PRO A 14 -24.74 37.47 -23.16
N VAL A 15 -23.68 37.32 -23.95
CA VAL A 15 -23.08 38.40 -24.73
C VAL A 15 -23.04 37.94 -26.18
N GLU A 16 -23.90 38.50 -27.01
CA GLU A 16 -23.93 38.21 -28.45
C GLU A 16 -22.90 39.09 -29.17
N PHE A 17 -21.94 38.46 -29.85
CA PHE A 17 -21.03 39.15 -30.77
C PHE A 17 -21.79 39.50 -32.05
N VAL A 18 -22.44 40.66 -32.10
CA VAL A 18 -22.93 41.20 -33.36
C VAL A 18 -21.74 41.80 -34.11
N ALA A 19 -21.19 41.04 -35.06
CA ALA A 19 -20.21 41.54 -36.01
C ALA A 19 -20.87 42.65 -36.87
N GLY A 20 -20.53 43.91 -36.59
CA GLY A 20 -21.02 45.07 -37.35
C GLY A 20 -21.66 46.21 -36.55
N ALA A 21 -21.70 46.16 -35.21
CA ALA A 21 -22.14 47.31 -34.43
C ALA A 21 -21.02 48.37 -34.33
N GLU A 22 -21.11 49.32 -35.25
CA GLU A 22 -20.41 50.60 -35.38
C GLU A 22 -20.21 51.32 -34.03
N ASP A 23 -19.00 51.88 -33.85
CA ASP A 23 -18.62 53.01 -32.98
C ASP A 23 -19.57 53.35 -31.81
N LEU A 24 -19.63 52.47 -30.81
CA LEU A 24 -20.12 52.86 -29.48
C LEU A 24 -19.01 53.69 -28.81
N GLU A 25 -19.31 54.93 -28.44
CA GLU A 25 -18.42 55.79 -27.65
C GLU A 25 -18.15 55.14 -26.27
N LEU A 26 -17.07 54.35 -26.16
CA LEU A 26 -16.68 53.62 -24.95
C LEU A 26 -16.14 54.51 -23.81
N ASN A 27 -16.13 55.83 -23.99
CA ASN A 27 -15.58 56.81 -23.04
C ASN A 27 -16.63 57.36 -22.05
N GLY A 28 -17.91 57.06 -22.24
CA GLY A 28 -19.01 57.46 -21.34
C GLY A 28 -19.47 56.35 -20.40
N PRO A 29 -20.26 56.65 -19.35
CA PRO A 29 -20.85 55.62 -18.50
C PRO A 29 -21.86 54.76 -19.31
N PRO A 30 -21.80 53.42 -19.19
CA PRO A 30 -22.67 52.52 -19.95
C PRO A 30 -24.13 52.69 -19.54
N ARG A 31 -25.03 52.72 -20.53
CA ARG A 31 -26.47 52.98 -20.31
C ARG A 31 -27.27 51.69 -20.19
N ASN A 32 -26.70 50.55 -20.58
CA ASN A 32 -27.34 49.24 -20.45
C ASN A 32 -26.33 48.13 -20.03
N PRO A 33 -26.82 46.99 -19.51
CA PRO A 33 -25.96 45.89 -19.06
C PRO A 33 -25.11 45.25 -20.18
N ARG A 34 -25.56 45.30 -21.44
CA ARG A 34 -24.84 44.71 -22.58
C ARG A 34 -23.63 45.55 -22.97
N GLU A 35 -23.78 46.88 -23.00
CA GLU A 35 -22.70 47.85 -23.18
C GLU A 35 -21.65 47.71 -22.07
N TYR A 36 -22.11 47.57 -20.82
CA TYR A 36 -21.21 47.33 -19.69
C TYR A 36 -20.37 46.06 -19.88
N LEU A 37 -20.99 44.92 -20.21
CA LEU A 37 -20.24 43.67 -20.41
C LEU A 37 -19.26 43.76 -21.59
N ARG A 38 -19.60 44.50 -22.65
CA ARG A 38 -18.71 44.74 -23.79
C ARG A 38 -17.53 45.64 -23.40
N GLN A 39 -17.77 46.69 -22.60
CA GLN A 39 -16.72 47.56 -22.08
C GLN A 39 -15.77 46.79 -21.16
N VAL A 40 -16.30 45.95 -20.28
CA VAL A 40 -15.51 45.07 -19.39
C VAL A 40 -14.68 44.06 -20.19
N GLN A 41 -15.23 43.46 -21.26
CA GLN A 41 -14.46 42.56 -22.12
C GLN A 41 -13.30 43.27 -22.83
N LEU A 42 -13.52 44.50 -23.29
CA LEU A 42 -12.48 45.30 -23.91
C LEU A 42 -11.42 45.73 -22.89
N GLU A 43 -11.82 46.23 -21.72
CA GLU A 43 -10.91 46.55 -20.62
C GLU A 43 -10.07 45.33 -20.21
N ALA A 44 -10.71 44.18 -20.01
CA ALA A 44 -10.03 42.93 -19.68
C ALA A 44 -9.08 42.47 -20.80
N SER A 45 -9.39 42.72 -22.08
CA SER A 45 -8.49 42.41 -23.20
C SER A 45 -7.26 43.33 -23.27
N LEU A 46 -7.35 44.52 -22.69
CA LEU A 46 -6.23 45.45 -22.53
C LEU A 46 -5.37 45.11 -21.31
N CYS A 47 -5.96 44.46 -20.30
CA CYS A 47 -5.21 43.96 -19.16
C CYS A 47 -4.31 42.78 -19.56
N PRO A 48 -3.09 42.69 -19.01
CA PRO A 48 -2.26 41.51 -19.18
C PRO A 48 -2.94 40.28 -18.55
N GLU A 49 -2.96 39.17 -19.28
CA GLU A 49 -3.61 37.92 -18.85
C GLU A 49 -2.97 37.35 -17.57
N VAL A 50 -1.66 37.50 -17.42
CA VAL A 50 -0.90 37.06 -16.24
C VAL A 50 -0.04 38.20 -15.73
N VAL A 51 -0.13 38.48 -14.44
CA VAL A 51 0.73 39.43 -13.72
C VAL A 51 1.48 38.72 -12.60
N VAL A 52 2.78 39.01 -12.45
CA VAL A 52 3.61 38.44 -11.39
C VAL A 52 4.12 39.57 -10.49
N ALA A 53 3.72 39.54 -9.22
CA ALA A 53 4.20 40.48 -8.22
C ALA A 53 5.51 39.98 -7.58
N GLN A 54 6.52 40.84 -7.52
CA GLN A 54 7.78 40.54 -6.85
C GLN A 54 7.63 40.72 -5.33
N ILE A 55 7.83 39.64 -4.57
CA ILE A 55 7.72 39.62 -3.11
C ILE A 55 9.08 39.25 -2.51
N ASP A 56 9.47 39.89 -1.41
CA ASP A 56 10.72 39.57 -0.71
C ASP A 56 10.68 38.15 -0.09
N PRO A 57 11.47 37.19 -0.60
CA PRO A 57 11.45 35.80 -0.15
C PRO A 57 11.95 35.61 1.28
N LYS A 58 12.71 36.58 1.83
CA LYS A 58 13.27 36.48 3.19
C LYS A 58 12.19 36.49 4.27
N LYS A 59 11.03 37.08 3.97
CA LYS A 59 9.88 37.14 4.89
C LYS A 59 9.12 35.81 4.98
N LEU A 60 9.19 34.97 3.95
CA LEU A 60 8.45 33.70 3.85
C LEU A 60 9.23 32.50 4.39
N LYS A 61 10.56 32.48 4.24
CA LYS A 61 11.42 31.36 4.68
C LYS A 61 11.40 31.06 6.18
N LYS A 62 11.01 32.03 7.03
CA LYS A 62 11.04 31.88 8.50
C LYS A 62 9.86 31.10 9.10
N LYS A 63 8.82 30.79 8.32
CA LYS A 63 7.56 30.20 8.84
C LYS A 63 7.08 28.98 8.04
N GLN A 64 7.97 28.29 7.35
CA GLN A 64 7.58 27.12 6.58
C GLN A 64 7.36 25.91 7.50
N THR A 65 6.18 25.33 7.44
CA THR A 65 5.88 24.04 8.06
C THR A 65 6.56 22.90 7.30
N ILE A 66 7.05 21.91 8.04
CA ILE A 66 7.60 20.69 7.45
C ILE A 66 6.46 19.72 7.12
N ASN A 67 6.57 19.05 5.98
CA ASN A 67 5.73 17.88 5.67
C ASN A 67 6.51 16.64 6.14
N ALA A 68 5.97 15.94 7.14
CA ALA A 68 6.59 14.71 7.65
C ALA A 68 6.42 13.58 6.62
N SER A 69 7.51 13.23 5.93
CA SER A 69 7.53 12.08 5.01
C SER A 69 7.92 10.81 5.77
N VAL A 70 7.20 9.72 5.52
CA VAL A 70 7.56 8.40 6.06
C VAL A 70 8.81 7.89 5.32
N ALA A 71 9.80 7.42 6.08
CA ALA A 71 11.04 6.89 5.52
C ALA A 71 10.82 5.65 4.63
N GLY A 72 11.79 5.37 3.76
CA GLY A 72 11.86 4.13 2.97
C GLY A 72 12.28 2.92 3.81
N CYS A 73 12.62 1.82 3.14
CA CYS A 73 13.20 0.65 3.80
C CYS A 73 14.66 0.91 4.20
N HIS A 74 15.10 0.27 5.30
CA HIS A 74 16.50 0.25 5.66
C HIS A 74 17.29 -0.56 4.62
N ALA A 75 18.43 -0.03 4.19
CA ALA A 75 19.32 -0.73 3.28
C ALA A 75 19.76 -2.07 3.90
N ALA A 76 19.86 -3.11 3.09
CA ALA A 76 20.41 -4.38 3.53
C ALA A 76 21.87 -4.19 3.97
N PRO A 77 22.31 -4.83 5.07
CA PRO A 77 23.73 -4.96 5.37
C PRO A 77 24.48 -5.65 4.21
N VAL A 78 25.79 -5.41 4.13
CA VAL A 78 26.64 -5.95 3.04
C VAL A 78 26.53 -7.48 3.00
N GLY A 79 26.20 -8.01 1.82
CA GLY A 79 26.00 -9.45 1.59
C GLY A 79 24.64 -10.03 2.05
N PHE A 80 23.74 -9.23 2.62
CA PHE A 80 22.38 -9.66 3.01
C PHE A 80 21.34 -9.37 1.91
N SER A 81 21.70 -8.55 0.91
CA SER A 81 20.83 -8.19 -0.21
C SER A 81 20.69 -9.36 -1.20
N PRO A 82 19.47 -9.76 -1.58
CA PRO A 82 19.28 -10.81 -2.58
C PRO A 82 19.60 -10.31 -3.99
N SER A 83 20.15 -11.19 -4.82
CA SER A 83 20.45 -10.89 -6.22
C SER A 83 19.18 -10.55 -7.02
N LEU A 84 19.32 -9.74 -8.08
CA LEU A 84 18.18 -9.36 -8.93
C LEU A 84 17.51 -10.57 -9.59
N ASN A 85 18.30 -11.56 -10.02
CA ASN A 85 17.77 -12.80 -10.63
C ASN A 85 16.91 -13.57 -9.62
N TRP A 86 17.37 -13.69 -8.37
CA TRP A 86 16.56 -14.29 -7.31
C TRP A 86 15.26 -13.50 -7.10
N GLN A 87 15.31 -12.17 -7.03
CA GLN A 87 14.11 -11.34 -6.87
C GLN A 87 13.09 -11.59 -8.00
N GLN A 88 13.54 -11.60 -9.26
CA GLN A 88 12.70 -11.84 -10.42
C GLN A 88 12.08 -13.25 -10.42
N HIS A 89 12.88 -14.27 -10.06
CA HIS A 89 12.40 -15.64 -9.92
C HIS A 89 11.28 -15.76 -8.88
N GLN A 90 11.44 -15.10 -7.72
CA GLN A 90 10.43 -15.13 -6.65
C GLN A 90 9.14 -14.42 -7.06
N VAL A 91 9.25 -13.28 -7.76
CA VAL A 91 8.09 -12.55 -8.30
C VAL A 91 7.32 -13.40 -9.31
N SER A 92 8.03 -14.10 -10.20
CA SER A 92 7.42 -15.03 -11.17
C SER A 92 6.70 -16.17 -10.45
N THR A 93 7.40 -16.85 -9.54
CA THR A 93 6.84 -17.97 -8.76
C THR A 93 5.60 -17.55 -7.97
N PHE A 94 5.65 -16.36 -7.36
CA PHE A 94 4.51 -15.82 -6.63
C PHE A 94 3.30 -15.51 -7.53
N SER A 95 3.55 -15.06 -8.77
CA SER A 95 2.50 -14.91 -9.78
C SER A 95 1.81 -16.25 -10.07
N ASP A 96 2.57 -17.33 -10.23
CA ASP A 96 2.02 -18.67 -10.49
C ASP A 96 1.22 -19.20 -9.30
N VAL A 97 1.71 -18.98 -8.08
CA VAL A 97 0.98 -19.32 -6.84
C VAL A 97 -0.36 -18.60 -6.80
N ARG A 98 -0.39 -17.29 -7.08
CA ARG A 98 -1.62 -16.51 -7.11
C ARG A 98 -2.59 -17.00 -8.17
N GLN A 99 -2.10 -17.28 -9.38
CA GLN A 99 -2.93 -17.86 -10.43
C GLN A 99 -3.53 -19.20 -10.00
N SER A 100 -2.75 -20.07 -9.34
CA SER A 100 -3.24 -21.36 -8.84
C SER A 100 -4.31 -21.20 -7.77
N ILE A 101 -4.13 -20.27 -6.82
CA ILE A 101 -5.13 -19.97 -5.79
C ILE A 101 -6.41 -19.45 -6.43
N THR A 102 -6.32 -18.49 -7.35
CA THR A 102 -7.49 -17.93 -8.04
C THR A 102 -8.23 -19.00 -8.86
N LYS A 103 -7.51 -19.85 -9.60
CA LYS A 103 -8.10 -20.93 -10.41
C LYS A 103 -8.86 -21.94 -9.55
N ASN A 104 -8.30 -22.31 -8.40
CA ASN A 104 -8.84 -23.37 -7.55
C ASN A 104 -9.70 -22.83 -6.39
N ARG A 105 -9.95 -21.52 -6.33
CA ARG A 105 -10.61 -20.87 -5.20
C ARG A 105 -11.98 -21.48 -4.87
N ASN A 106 -12.80 -21.69 -5.89
CA ASN A 106 -14.15 -22.26 -5.74
C ASN A 106 -14.10 -23.70 -5.22
N HIS A 107 -13.12 -24.48 -5.71
CA HIS A 107 -12.93 -25.86 -5.28
C HIS A 107 -12.61 -25.93 -3.78
N TRP A 108 -11.64 -25.14 -3.33
CA TRP A 108 -11.22 -25.11 -1.93
C TRP A 108 -12.24 -24.45 -0.99
N SER A 109 -13.00 -23.46 -1.48
CA SER A 109 -14.06 -22.81 -0.68
C SER A 109 -15.26 -23.72 -0.41
N CYS A 110 -15.46 -24.76 -1.23
CA CYS A 110 -16.55 -25.73 -1.05
C CYS A 110 -16.13 -26.96 -0.23
N HIS A 111 -14.84 -27.16 0.01
CA HIS A 111 -14.32 -28.31 0.76
C HIS A 111 -14.69 -28.23 2.24
N THR A 112 -15.35 -29.25 2.80
CA THR A 112 -15.70 -29.28 4.23
C THR A 112 -14.48 -29.07 5.12
N LEU A 113 -14.58 -28.16 6.08
CA LEU A 113 -13.55 -28.00 7.10
C LEU A 113 -13.75 -29.08 8.17
N ASP A 114 -12.66 -29.51 8.81
CA ASP A 114 -12.76 -30.34 10.00
C ASP A 114 -13.47 -29.55 11.12
N ASP A 115 -14.23 -30.25 11.98
CA ASP A 115 -15.01 -29.65 13.06
C ASP A 115 -14.18 -28.78 14.02
N ASN A 116 -12.86 -29.01 14.05
CA ASN A 116 -11.91 -28.29 14.89
C ASN A 116 -11.56 -26.90 14.34
N VAL A 117 -11.89 -26.57 13.08
CA VAL A 117 -11.55 -25.29 12.45
C VAL A 117 -12.66 -24.27 12.68
N LEU A 118 -12.60 -23.58 13.82
CA LEU A 118 -13.49 -22.46 14.13
C LEU A 118 -12.86 -21.15 13.68
N MET A 119 -13.35 -20.59 12.57
CA MET A 119 -12.86 -19.30 12.06
C MET A 119 -13.33 -18.16 12.98
N PRO A 120 -12.40 -17.29 13.45
CA PRO A 120 -12.77 -16.14 14.27
C PRO A 120 -13.68 -15.16 13.53
N LYS A 121 -14.41 -14.35 14.29
CA LYS A 121 -15.23 -13.28 13.73
C LYS A 121 -14.33 -12.14 13.22
N LEU A 122 -14.85 -11.37 12.27
CA LEU A 122 -14.17 -10.18 11.71
C LEU A 122 -13.76 -9.14 12.77
N THR A 123 -14.40 -9.10 13.94
CA THR A 123 -14.11 -8.12 15.00
C THR A 123 -13.18 -8.66 16.08
N ASP A 124 -12.76 -9.92 15.97
CA ASP A 124 -12.02 -10.61 17.03
C ASP A 124 -10.53 -10.68 16.69
N GLU A 125 -9.83 -9.55 16.89
CA GLU A 125 -8.39 -9.44 16.61
C GLU A 125 -7.57 -10.48 17.38
N GLU A 126 -7.88 -10.67 18.66
CA GLU A 126 -7.17 -11.62 19.52
C GLU A 126 -7.47 -13.07 19.13
N GLY A 127 -8.71 -13.36 18.70
CA GLY A 127 -9.07 -14.64 18.09
C GLY A 127 -8.26 -14.95 16.84
N TRP A 128 -8.03 -13.96 15.97
CA TRP A 128 -7.19 -14.14 14.77
C TRP A 128 -5.72 -14.35 15.09
N LYS A 129 -5.16 -13.64 16.07
CA LYS A 129 -3.77 -13.87 16.54
C LYS A 129 -3.60 -15.28 17.08
N ARG A 130 -4.51 -15.74 17.95
CA ARG A 130 -4.51 -17.12 18.47
C ARG A 130 -4.73 -18.16 17.38
N PHE A 131 -5.62 -17.88 16.42
CA PHE A 131 -5.86 -18.78 15.30
C PHE A 131 -4.60 -18.97 14.44
N CYS A 132 -3.86 -17.89 14.16
CA CYS A 132 -2.67 -17.94 13.30
C CYS A 132 -1.42 -18.49 14.02
N PHE A 133 -1.24 -18.15 15.29
CA PHE A 133 -0.01 -18.44 16.05
C PHE A 133 -0.15 -19.55 17.09
N GLY A 134 -1.37 -19.86 17.52
CA GLY A 134 -1.62 -20.78 18.64
C GLY A 134 -1.29 -20.16 19.99
N GLU A 135 -1.70 -20.85 21.06
CA GLU A 135 -1.43 -20.40 22.43
C GLU A 135 0.06 -20.36 22.77
N THR A 136 0.89 -21.24 22.22
CA THR A 136 2.32 -21.31 22.59
C THR A 136 3.10 -20.08 22.14
N VAL A 137 2.88 -19.64 20.90
CA VAL A 137 3.57 -18.48 20.31
C VAL A 137 2.93 -17.18 20.77
N TYR A 138 1.61 -17.15 20.95
CA TYR A 138 0.88 -15.94 21.35
C TYR A 138 1.01 -15.62 22.86
N LEU A 139 0.99 -16.62 23.74
CA LEU A 139 1.14 -16.42 25.20
C LEU A 139 2.59 -16.61 25.70
N GLY A 140 3.54 -16.96 24.82
CA GLY A 140 4.94 -17.17 25.17
C GLY A 140 5.17 -18.31 26.19
N THR A 141 4.23 -19.26 26.31
CA THR A 141 4.31 -20.33 27.31
C THR A 141 5.20 -21.44 26.79
N SER A 142 6.43 -21.50 27.30
CA SER A 142 7.32 -22.65 27.11
C SER A 142 6.69 -23.91 27.70
N HIS A 143 6.74 -25.00 26.94
CA HIS A 143 6.31 -26.35 27.30
C HIS A 143 6.47 -26.67 28.80
N THR A 144 5.37 -26.97 29.49
CA THR A 144 5.43 -27.86 30.64
C THR A 144 5.55 -29.27 30.09
N ASP A 145 6.77 -29.81 30.13
CA ASP A 145 7.07 -31.23 29.87
C ASP A 145 6.34 -32.09 30.90
N ASP A 146 5.10 -32.48 30.62
CA ASP A 146 4.41 -33.62 31.24
C ASP A 146 3.06 -33.85 30.52
N ALA A 147 3.10 -34.38 29.29
CA ALA A 147 1.95 -35.03 28.70
C ALA A 147 2.38 -36.02 27.61
N GLU A 148 1.89 -37.25 27.71
CA GLU A 148 2.08 -38.36 26.78
C GLU A 148 1.82 -37.98 25.30
N PRO A 149 2.42 -38.70 24.33
CA PRO A 149 2.28 -38.39 22.92
C PRO A 149 0.85 -38.68 22.44
N VAL A 150 0.00 -37.66 22.45
CA VAL A 150 -1.29 -37.70 21.77
C VAL A 150 -1.03 -37.55 20.25
N PRO A 151 -1.48 -38.47 19.38
CA PRO A 151 -1.07 -38.48 17.97
C PRO A 151 -1.72 -37.39 17.10
N ALA A 152 -2.64 -36.60 17.66
CA ALA A 152 -3.38 -35.57 16.92
C ALA A 152 -2.77 -34.19 17.20
N LEU A 153 -2.25 -33.55 16.15
CA LEU A 153 -1.78 -32.16 16.20
C LEU A 153 -2.91 -31.26 16.71
N ASP A 154 -2.72 -30.68 17.90
CA ASP A 154 -3.66 -29.70 18.46
C ASP A 154 -3.35 -28.31 17.90
N TYR A 155 -4.06 -27.95 16.83
CA TYR A 155 -3.93 -26.64 16.20
C TYR A 155 -4.33 -25.48 17.11
N SER A 156 -5.04 -25.73 18.21
CA SER A 156 -5.34 -24.71 19.23
C SER A 156 -4.07 -24.25 19.93
N LYS A 157 -3.13 -25.19 20.15
CA LYS A 157 -1.85 -24.91 20.81
C LYS A 157 -0.80 -24.35 19.87
N VAL A 158 -0.68 -24.91 18.66
CA VAL A 158 0.40 -24.59 17.71
C VAL A 158 0.01 -23.51 16.68
N GLY A 159 -1.29 -23.25 16.53
CA GLY A 159 -1.85 -22.36 15.52
C GLY A 159 -2.18 -23.10 14.21
N PHE A 160 -3.23 -22.66 13.54
CA PHE A 160 -3.59 -23.17 12.23
C PHE A 160 -2.64 -22.62 11.17
N PRO A 161 -2.08 -23.46 10.29
CA PRO A 161 -1.36 -22.97 9.12
C PRO A 161 -2.35 -22.44 8.07
N PRO A 162 -1.90 -21.59 7.13
CA PRO A 162 -2.74 -21.00 6.10
C PRO A 162 -3.07 -22.00 4.98
N PHE A 163 -3.89 -23.01 5.28
CA PHE A 163 -4.35 -23.98 4.29
C PHE A 163 -5.23 -23.32 3.23
N LEU A 164 -5.19 -23.85 2.00
CA LEU A 164 -6.04 -23.37 0.90
C LEU A 164 -7.53 -23.46 1.21
N SER A 165 -7.95 -24.47 1.97
CA SER A 165 -9.33 -24.62 2.47
C SER A 165 -9.75 -23.48 3.40
N ILE A 166 -8.81 -22.84 4.09
CA ILE A 166 -9.04 -21.69 4.98
C ILE A 166 -8.94 -20.39 4.19
N VAL A 167 -7.78 -20.11 3.56
CA VAL A 167 -7.52 -18.81 2.93
C VAL A 167 -8.42 -18.54 1.71
N SER A 168 -8.88 -19.58 1.01
CA SER A 168 -9.82 -19.41 -0.12
C SER A 168 -11.22 -18.95 0.32
N ARG A 169 -11.58 -19.12 1.60
CA ARG A 169 -12.86 -18.68 2.19
C ARG A 169 -12.85 -17.23 2.65
N LEU A 170 -11.67 -16.65 2.85
CA LEU A 170 -11.52 -15.27 3.33
C LEU A 170 -11.92 -14.30 2.22
N ASN A 171 -12.87 -13.41 2.49
CA ASN A 171 -13.16 -12.32 1.56
C ASN A 171 -12.04 -11.26 1.62
N GLN A 172 -11.99 -10.34 0.66
CA GLN A 172 -10.93 -9.33 0.60
C GLN A 172 -10.87 -8.45 1.85
N SER A 173 -12.01 -8.13 2.47
CA SER A 173 -12.04 -7.38 3.73
C SER A 173 -11.38 -8.15 4.88
N THR A 174 -11.64 -9.45 5.00
CA THR A 174 -11.00 -10.31 6.01
C THR A 174 -9.51 -10.45 5.73
N VAL A 175 -9.10 -10.65 4.47
CA VAL A 175 -7.68 -10.75 4.11
C VAL A 175 -6.93 -9.49 4.53
N LEU A 176 -7.46 -8.30 4.23
CA LEU A 176 -6.85 -7.03 4.61
C LEU A 176 -6.79 -6.84 6.13
N MET A 177 -7.89 -7.13 6.82
CA MET A 177 -7.97 -6.97 8.28
C MET A 177 -7.03 -7.92 9.02
N VAL A 178 -6.97 -9.19 8.61
CA VAL A 178 -6.03 -10.17 9.18
C VAL A 178 -4.60 -9.77 8.84
N LEU A 179 -4.31 -9.31 7.63
CA LEU A 179 -2.99 -8.82 7.26
C LEU A 179 -2.54 -7.66 8.16
N GLU A 180 -3.44 -6.70 8.42
CA GLU A 180 -3.19 -5.58 9.32
C GLU A 180 -2.94 -6.05 10.76
N ILE A 181 -3.78 -6.94 11.30
CA ILE A 181 -3.56 -7.53 12.65
C ILE A 181 -2.17 -8.15 12.76
N LEU A 182 -1.78 -8.96 11.78
CA LEU A 182 -0.51 -9.68 11.83
C LEU A 182 0.69 -8.73 11.69
N ILE A 183 0.55 -7.65 10.91
CA ILE A 183 1.56 -6.61 10.80
C ILE A 183 1.69 -5.82 12.10
N CYS A 184 0.57 -5.41 12.72
CA CYS A 184 0.58 -4.77 14.04
C CYS A 184 1.23 -5.67 15.10
N TRP A 185 0.91 -6.97 15.10
CA TRP A 185 1.56 -7.91 16.01
C TRP A 185 3.07 -8.01 15.76
N PHE A 186 3.50 -7.98 14.50
CA PHE A 186 4.90 -8.03 14.10
C PHE A 186 5.71 -6.75 14.45
N GLU A 187 5.04 -5.63 14.67
CA GLU A 187 5.71 -4.42 15.17
C GLU A 187 6.23 -4.61 16.60
N GLU A 188 5.47 -5.33 17.43
CA GLU A 188 5.76 -5.52 18.85
C GLU A 188 6.49 -6.83 19.17
N ASN A 189 6.44 -7.82 18.27
CA ASN A 189 6.94 -9.18 18.52
C ASN A 189 8.02 -9.62 17.52
N ASP A 190 8.69 -10.72 17.84
CA ASP A 190 9.71 -11.32 16.98
C ASP A 190 9.14 -11.98 15.73
N PHE A 191 9.95 -12.02 14.66
CA PHE A 191 9.59 -12.74 13.45
C PHE A 191 9.62 -14.26 13.70
N VAL A 192 8.47 -14.91 13.53
CA VAL A 192 8.32 -16.36 13.63
C VAL A 192 7.94 -16.97 12.27
N PRO A 193 8.33 -18.22 11.96
CA PRO A 193 8.01 -18.86 10.68
C PRO A 193 6.50 -18.93 10.38
N GLN A 194 5.66 -19.08 11.41
CA GLN A 194 4.20 -19.10 11.31
C GLN A 194 3.68 -17.77 10.75
N LEU A 195 4.21 -16.65 11.25
CA LEU A 195 3.92 -15.30 10.75
C LEU A 195 4.32 -15.18 9.29
N GLY A 196 5.53 -15.60 8.92
CA GLY A 196 5.99 -15.57 7.53
C GLY A 196 5.07 -16.33 6.56
N ARG A 197 4.60 -17.52 6.96
CA ARG A 197 3.66 -18.33 6.16
C ARG A 197 2.31 -17.63 6.00
N TRP A 198 1.76 -17.09 7.08
CA TRP A 198 0.50 -16.36 7.04
C TRP A 198 0.58 -15.08 6.21
N LEU A 199 1.61 -14.25 6.43
CA LEU A 199 1.83 -13.05 5.63
C LEU A 199 1.95 -13.38 4.14
N TYR A 200 2.74 -14.39 3.79
CA TYR A 200 2.88 -14.83 2.39
C TYR A 200 1.54 -15.30 1.80
N ALA A 201 0.78 -16.11 2.53
CA ALA A 201 -0.51 -16.61 2.07
C ALA A 201 -1.56 -15.49 1.91
N LEU A 202 -1.59 -14.53 2.83
CA LEU A 202 -2.48 -13.36 2.75
C LEU A 202 -2.09 -12.45 1.58
N LEU A 203 -0.80 -12.19 1.37
CA LEU A 203 -0.30 -11.47 0.20
C LEU A 203 -0.70 -12.20 -1.10
N ALA A 204 -0.67 -13.53 -1.11
CA ALA A 204 -1.11 -14.31 -2.26
C ALA A 204 -2.63 -14.20 -2.50
N CYS A 205 -3.42 -13.97 -1.45
CA CYS A 205 -4.87 -13.80 -1.53
C CYS A 205 -5.33 -12.36 -1.81
N LEU A 206 -4.45 -11.35 -1.70
CA LEU A 206 -4.78 -9.95 -1.99
C LEU A 206 -5.10 -9.73 -3.47
N GLU A 207 -6.30 -9.29 -3.80
CA GLU A 207 -6.67 -8.98 -5.19
C GLU A 207 -6.16 -7.61 -5.66
N LYS A 208 -5.81 -7.49 -6.95
CA LYS A 208 -5.44 -6.23 -7.60
C LYS A 208 -6.66 -5.69 -8.38
N PRO A 209 -6.89 -4.36 -8.46
CA PRO A 209 -6.06 -3.28 -7.92
C PRO A 209 -6.18 -3.13 -6.40
N LEU A 210 -5.05 -2.84 -5.73
CA LEU A 210 -5.03 -2.64 -4.28
C LEU A 210 -5.58 -1.25 -3.92
N LEU A 211 -6.24 -1.18 -2.78
CA LEU A 211 -6.62 0.08 -2.15
C LEU A 211 -5.37 0.80 -1.59
N PRO A 212 -5.37 2.14 -1.50
CA PRO A 212 -4.26 2.90 -0.91
C PRO A 212 -3.90 2.44 0.50
N GLU A 213 -4.90 2.07 1.31
CA GLU A 213 -4.72 1.56 2.68
C GLU A 213 -3.96 0.23 2.67
N ALA A 214 -4.31 -0.66 1.74
CA ALA A 214 -3.61 -1.94 1.55
C ALA A 214 -2.14 -1.70 1.14
N HIS A 215 -1.88 -0.75 0.25
CA HIS A 215 -0.52 -0.34 -0.10
C HIS A 215 0.24 0.21 1.11
N SER A 216 -0.37 1.08 1.92
CA SER A 216 0.25 1.60 3.13
C SER A 216 0.63 0.47 4.11
N CYS A 217 -0.28 -0.48 4.32
CA CYS A 217 -0.10 -1.63 5.20
C CYS A 217 1.07 -2.53 4.77
N ILE A 218 1.12 -2.96 3.49
CA ILE A 218 2.23 -3.79 3.01
C ILE A 218 3.57 -3.04 2.99
N ARG A 219 3.56 -1.71 2.83
CA ARG A 219 4.77 -0.90 2.96
C ARG A 219 5.28 -0.85 4.40
N GLN A 220 4.40 -0.78 5.39
CA GLN A 220 4.78 -0.91 6.80
C GLN A 220 5.42 -2.27 7.08
N LEU A 221 4.84 -3.35 6.55
CA LEU A 221 5.44 -4.69 6.61
C LEU A 221 6.86 -4.70 6.05
N ALA A 222 7.08 -4.20 4.83
CA ALA A 222 8.40 -4.19 4.22
C ALA A 222 9.42 -3.35 5.02
N ARG A 223 9.00 -2.22 5.60
CA ARG A 223 9.86 -1.42 6.49
C ARG A 223 10.24 -2.18 7.75
N ARG A 224 9.28 -2.84 8.40
CA ARG A 224 9.52 -3.65 9.60
C ARG A 224 10.43 -4.83 9.29
N SER A 225 10.22 -5.50 8.16
CA SER A 225 11.11 -6.58 7.70
C SER A 225 12.53 -6.08 7.43
N ALA A 226 12.68 -4.90 6.83
CA ALA A 226 14.00 -4.29 6.60
C ALA A 226 14.69 -3.87 7.91
N GLN A 227 13.94 -3.33 8.87
CA GLN A 227 14.44 -3.02 10.22
C GLN A 227 14.98 -4.28 10.91
N LEU A 228 14.20 -5.36 10.96
CA LEU A 228 14.66 -6.61 11.57
C LEU A 228 15.83 -7.23 10.82
N ARG A 229 15.85 -7.15 9.49
CA ARG A 229 16.99 -7.60 8.70
C ARG A 229 18.27 -6.84 9.06
N SER A 230 18.18 -5.54 9.33
CA SER A 230 19.34 -4.72 9.71
C SER A 230 19.90 -5.04 11.11
N SER A 231 19.09 -5.67 11.98
CA SER A 231 19.54 -6.13 13.30
C SER A 231 20.12 -7.56 13.30
N LEU A 232 20.11 -8.26 12.16
CA LEU A 232 20.67 -9.62 12.08
C LEU A 232 22.21 -9.57 12.04
N GLU A 233 22.85 -10.46 12.80
CA GLU A 233 24.31 -10.55 12.89
C GLU A 233 24.92 -11.54 11.87
N SER A 234 24.14 -12.53 11.43
CA SER A 234 24.61 -13.63 10.55
C SER A 234 23.78 -13.75 9.28
N GLN A 235 24.45 -14.08 8.16
CA GLN A 235 23.80 -14.42 6.89
C GLN A 235 23.12 -15.80 6.92
N GLU A 236 23.44 -16.63 7.92
CA GLU A 236 22.86 -17.97 8.10
C GLU A 236 21.58 -17.95 8.95
N ASP A 237 21.12 -16.77 9.38
CA ASP A 237 19.89 -16.65 10.15
C ASP A 237 18.67 -17.13 9.33
N GLU A 238 17.88 -18.04 9.91
CA GLU A 238 16.70 -18.64 9.28
C GLU A 238 15.66 -17.60 8.85
N LYS A 239 15.64 -16.42 9.48
CA LYS A 239 14.70 -15.34 9.19
C LYS A 239 15.08 -14.57 7.92
N LEU A 240 16.37 -14.52 7.58
CA LEU A 240 16.87 -13.67 6.49
C LEU A 240 16.18 -13.94 5.14
N PRO A 241 16.06 -15.19 4.65
CA PRO A 241 15.39 -15.46 3.38
C PRO A 241 13.91 -15.04 3.38
N ALA A 242 13.22 -15.22 4.51
CA ALA A 242 11.82 -14.86 4.64
C ALA A 242 11.62 -13.33 4.63
N LEU A 243 12.47 -12.58 5.34
CA LEU A 243 12.45 -11.12 5.33
C LEU A 243 12.73 -10.56 3.94
N ASN A 244 13.76 -11.09 3.26
CA ASN A 244 14.10 -10.73 1.88
C ASN A 244 12.97 -11.03 0.90
N LEU A 245 12.26 -12.16 1.08
CA LEU A 245 11.11 -12.52 0.26
C LEU A 245 9.96 -11.53 0.43
N LEU A 246 9.61 -11.19 1.67
CA LEU A 246 8.51 -10.24 1.93
C LEU A 246 8.80 -8.86 1.34
N ILE A 247 10.02 -8.33 1.54
CA ILE A 247 10.45 -7.05 0.96
C ILE A 247 10.39 -7.12 -0.58
N CYS A 248 10.92 -8.18 -1.18
CA CYS A 248 10.92 -8.39 -2.62
C CYS A 248 9.49 -8.38 -3.20
N LEU A 249 8.56 -9.12 -2.59
CA LEU A 249 7.17 -9.17 -3.07
C LEU A 249 6.49 -7.81 -2.96
N VAL A 250 6.63 -7.11 -1.83
CA VAL A 250 6.06 -5.77 -1.68
C VAL A 250 6.63 -4.80 -2.70
N ALA A 251 7.95 -4.78 -2.86
CA ALA A 251 8.62 -3.82 -3.71
C ALA A 251 8.41 -4.08 -5.20
N ARG A 252 8.53 -5.34 -5.64
CA ARG A 252 8.51 -5.71 -7.06
C ARG A 252 7.14 -6.21 -7.52
N TYR A 253 6.48 -7.09 -6.76
CA TYR A 253 5.20 -7.65 -7.17
C TYR A 253 4.04 -6.67 -6.95
N PHE A 254 4.03 -5.92 -5.83
CA PHE A 254 3.03 -4.88 -5.54
C PHE A 254 3.50 -3.47 -5.93
N GLU A 255 4.53 -3.39 -6.77
CA GLU A 255 4.97 -2.18 -7.48
C GLU A 255 5.43 -1.03 -6.55
N GLN A 256 5.83 -1.34 -5.30
CA GLN A 256 6.44 -0.40 -4.36
C GLN A 256 7.95 -0.28 -4.60
N ASN A 257 8.35 0.08 -5.83
CA ASN A 257 9.74 0.03 -6.29
C ASN A 257 10.71 0.90 -5.49
N ASP A 258 10.22 1.94 -4.80
CA ASP A 258 11.01 2.79 -3.90
C ASP A 258 11.53 2.04 -2.66
N LEU A 259 10.94 0.88 -2.34
CA LEU A 259 11.35 0.01 -1.24
C LEU A 259 12.22 -1.17 -1.70
N ALA A 260 12.53 -1.29 -2.99
CA ALA A 260 13.25 -2.43 -3.53
C ALA A 260 14.72 -2.44 -3.09
N ASP A 261 15.21 -3.63 -2.75
CA ASP A 261 16.64 -3.84 -2.58
C ASP A 261 17.35 -3.67 -3.92
N GLN A 262 18.29 -2.73 -3.97
CA GLN A 262 19.21 -2.62 -5.09
C GLN A 262 20.30 -3.69 -4.92
N PRO A 263 20.62 -4.46 -5.97
CA PRO A 263 21.79 -5.32 -5.93
C PRO A 263 23.02 -4.44 -5.69
N GLU A 264 23.98 -4.92 -4.90
CA GLU A 264 25.28 -4.27 -4.79
C GLU A 264 25.81 -4.07 -6.20
N SER A 265 25.98 -2.81 -6.62
CA SER A 265 26.72 -2.50 -7.82
C SER A 265 28.12 -3.02 -7.56
N THR A 266 28.45 -4.16 -8.17
CA THR A 266 29.84 -4.53 -8.36
C THR A 266 30.48 -3.33 -9.04
N GLY A 267 31.31 -2.60 -8.29
CA GLY A 267 32.16 -1.58 -8.87
C GLY A 267 33.03 -2.31 -9.89
N GLU A 268 32.72 -2.10 -11.17
CA GLU A 268 33.71 -2.28 -12.22
C GLU A 268 34.73 -1.15 -12.02
N ASP A 269 35.78 -1.46 -11.27
CA ASP A 269 37.08 -0.78 -11.36
C ASP A 269 37.87 -1.31 -12.57
#